data_AF-A0A954G3Q3-F1
#
_entry.id   AF-A0A954G3Q3-F1
#
_cell.length_a   1.000
_cell.length_b   1.000
_cell.length_c   1.000
_cell.angle_alpha   90.00
_cell.angle_beta   90.00
_cell.angle_gamma   90.00
#
_symmetry.space_group_name_H-M   'P 1'
#
loop_
_entity.id
_entity.type
_entity.pdbx_description
1 polymer ?
#
loop_
_entity_poly.entity_id
_entity_poly.type
_entity_poly.pdbx_seq_one_letter_code
_entity_poly.pdbx_strand_id
1 'polypeptide(L)'
;MNRLCIAPVLFILIFCVIFSSDPVRLQAQSPSPEDQAQLEKQLHALQKQISELKKNPEIKRELLADVEVYAKAAEWILRHNEFYKPQYVKDTFQVLKTGQQRAEQLKAGKPEWTEQTGTVIFGYYSKIDGSVQPYALTFPDDYKEKTSHRWPLHVELHGRGGKRNEVFFIAHPNGKGPGKDHDWLHLDPFGRTDNGWRWSGEEDVHEAIADVKRRYLIDKQRITLRGFSMGGAGTWHIGLHYPSLWCGVGPGAGFVDFYQYQNYKDKLPHYQDKTLHIYDSIDYALNSANVPVVTYGGGKDKQLVSSTRMVEKAKSEDIEIPLYISPDAGHQSRMPAYQDFLAKLLEHSKEGRPAWPGKKQIRFITYTPKFNECEWVRIEELDEMYEPTLVEGGVDEETGNLILTTENVAALSIARSIAPKVELDGNMLPLESAANGLLPQVYFVKSNNGWDVLKYEDSKTFIENPNQRKRHNLQGP
;
A
#
# COMPACT_ATOMS: atom_id res chain seq x y z
N MET A 1 -9.04 -37.56 -70.56
CA MET A 1 -8.34 -36.36 -70.01
C MET A 1 -8.89 -36.08 -68.62
N ASN A 2 -8.01 -36.28 -67.64
CA ASN A 2 -7.95 -35.84 -66.25
C ASN A 2 -9.24 -35.65 -65.42
N ARG A 3 -9.41 -36.61 -64.50
CA ARG A 3 -10.11 -36.47 -63.21
C ARG A 3 -9.39 -35.40 -62.37
N LEU A 4 -10.14 -34.45 -61.80
CA LEU A 4 -9.71 -33.72 -60.61
C LEU A 4 -10.56 -34.21 -59.43
N CYS A 5 -9.91 -34.92 -58.52
CA CYS A 5 -10.46 -35.27 -57.21
C CYS A 5 -10.44 -34.02 -56.33
N ILE A 6 -11.60 -33.61 -55.81
CA ILE A 6 -11.67 -32.64 -54.72
C ILE A 6 -11.77 -33.45 -53.43
N ALA A 7 -10.70 -33.46 -52.65
CA ALA A 7 -10.68 -34.02 -51.31
C ALA A 7 -11.45 -33.09 -50.35
N PRO A 8 -12.30 -33.61 -49.46
CA PRO A 8 -12.90 -32.80 -48.41
C PRO A 8 -11.85 -32.52 -47.34
N VAL A 9 -11.56 -31.24 -47.12
CA VAL A 9 -10.73 -30.77 -46.00
C VAL A 9 -11.50 -31.04 -44.71
N LEU A 10 -11.00 -31.99 -43.94
CA LEU A 10 -11.47 -32.32 -42.60
C LEU A 10 -11.18 -31.12 -41.69
N PHE A 11 -12.21 -30.35 -41.33
CA PHE A 11 -12.12 -29.33 -40.29
C PHE A 11 -11.90 -30.05 -38.95
N ILE A 12 -10.64 -30.13 -38.53
CA ILE A 12 -10.30 -30.51 -37.15
C ILE A 12 -10.73 -29.35 -36.27
N LEU A 13 -11.86 -29.52 -35.60
CA LEU A 13 -12.26 -28.72 -34.44
C LEU A 13 -11.18 -28.91 -33.37
N ILE A 14 -10.19 -28.01 -33.38
CA ILE A 14 -9.30 -27.82 -32.24
C ILE A 14 -10.18 -27.29 -31.12
N PHE A 15 -10.47 -28.15 -30.15
CA PHE A 15 -11.00 -27.75 -28.85
C PHE A 15 -10.02 -26.75 -28.25
N CYS A 16 -10.31 -25.45 -28.43
CA CYS A 16 -9.78 -24.44 -27.53
C CYS A 16 -10.39 -24.73 -26.16
N VAL A 17 -9.65 -25.44 -25.33
CA VAL A 17 -9.86 -25.39 -23.88
C VAL A 17 -9.42 -23.99 -23.46
N ILE A 18 -10.31 -23.02 -23.68
CA ILE A 18 -10.29 -21.79 -22.91
C ILE A 18 -10.53 -22.27 -21.49
N PHE A 19 -9.49 -22.27 -20.65
CA PHE A 19 -9.71 -22.18 -19.21
C PHE A 19 -10.34 -20.80 -18.99
N SER A 20 -11.63 -20.70 -19.28
CA SER A 20 -12.52 -19.83 -18.54
C SER A 20 -12.35 -20.36 -17.13
N SER A 21 -11.56 -19.67 -16.31
CA SER A 21 -11.90 -19.65 -14.90
C SER A 21 -13.28 -19.01 -14.86
N ASP A 22 -14.34 -19.80 -15.08
CA ASP A 22 -15.66 -19.42 -14.62
C ASP A 22 -15.41 -18.94 -13.20
N PRO A 23 -15.69 -17.66 -12.89
CA PRO A 23 -15.42 -17.16 -11.55
C PRO A 23 -16.13 -18.13 -10.63
N VAL A 24 -15.37 -18.87 -9.82
CA VAL A 24 -15.93 -19.84 -8.88
C VAL A 24 -16.94 -19.04 -8.09
N ARG A 25 -18.23 -19.25 -8.40
CA ARG A 25 -19.30 -18.47 -7.78
C ARG A 25 -19.27 -18.93 -6.34
N LEU A 26 -18.70 -18.10 -5.46
CA LEU A 26 -18.57 -18.44 -4.06
C LEU A 26 -19.97 -18.68 -3.53
N GLN A 27 -20.30 -19.96 -3.32
CA GLN A 27 -21.58 -20.33 -2.72
C GLN A 27 -21.45 -20.04 -1.23
N ALA A 28 -21.96 -18.88 -0.84
CA ALA A 28 -22.25 -18.65 0.55
C ALA A 28 -23.45 -19.50 0.96
N GLN A 29 -23.38 -20.05 2.17
CA GLN A 29 -24.53 -20.64 2.83
C GLN A 29 -25.25 -19.55 3.62
N SER A 30 -26.51 -19.77 3.96
CA SER A 30 -27.19 -18.94 4.96
C SER A 30 -27.05 -19.57 6.35
N PRO A 31 -27.00 -18.75 7.42
CA PRO A 31 -27.20 -19.25 8.77
C PRO A 31 -28.55 -19.95 8.89
N SER A 32 -28.72 -20.77 9.93
CA SER A 32 -30.05 -21.31 10.24
C SER A 32 -31.03 -20.15 10.55
N PRO A 33 -32.34 -20.30 10.33
CA PRO A 33 -33.30 -19.24 10.66
C PRO A 33 -33.23 -18.79 12.13
N GLU A 34 -32.89 -19.72 13.04
CA GLU A 34 -32.68 -19.44 14.46
C GLU A 34 -31.41 -18.61 14.68
N ASP A 35 -30.28 -19.04 14.11
CA ASP A 35 -29.03 -18.29 14.20
C ASP A 35 -29.16 -16.89 13.58
N GLN A 36 -29.84 -16.79 12.44
CA GLN A 36 -30.06 -15.52 11.76
C GLN A 36 -30.82 -14.54 12.66
N ALA A 37 -31.96 -14.98 13.22
CA ALA A 37 -32.76 -14.14 14.11
C ALA A 37 -31.96 -13.71 15.36
N GLN A 38 -31.11 -14.59 15.89
CA GLN A 38 -30.27 -14.27 17.04
C GLN A 38 -29.14 -13.28 16.69
N LEU A 39 -28.50 -13.43 15.53
CA LEU A 39 -27.48 -12.52 15.03
C LEU A 39 -28.05 -11.13 14.78
N GLU A 40 -29.20 -11.04 14.10
CA GLU A 40 -29.91 -9.78 13.84
C GLU A 40 -30.30 -9.08 15.15
N LYS A 41 -30.82 -9.84 16.12
CA LYS A 41 -31.14 -9.30 17.46
C LYS A 41 -29.91 -8.72 18.17
N GLN A 42 -28.78 -9.43 18.14
CA GLN A 42 -27.53 -8.97 18.76
C GLN A 42 -26.93 -7.76 18.03
N LEU A 43 -27.01 -7.73 16.70
CA LEU A 43 -26.60 -6.59 15.89
C LEU A 43 -27.43 -5.35 16.22
N HIS A 44 -28.75 -5.46 16.28
CA HIS A 44 -29.63 -4.35 16.66
C HIS A 44 -29.33 -3.82 18.08
N ALA A 45 -29.05 -4.72 19.03
CA ALA A 45 -28.64 -4.31 20.37
C ALA A 45 -27.32 -3.50 20.35
N LEU A 46 -26.31 -3.98 19.62
CA LEU A 46 -25.02 -3.28 19.47
C LEU A 46 -25.17 -1.93 18.75
N GLN A 47 -25.94 -1.88 17.66
CA GLN A 47 -26.23 -0.64 16.93
C GLN A 47 -26.94 0.40 17.81
N LYS A 48 -27.83 -0.05 18.70
CA LYS A 48 -28.47 0.83 19.69
C LYS A 48 -27.44 1.39 20.69
N GLN A 49 -26.57 0.54 21.23
CA GLN A 49 -25.49 0.97 22.12
C GLN A 49 -24.58 2.01 21.44
N ILE A 50 -24.14 1.75 20.20
CA ILE A 50 -23.34 2.68 19.39
C ILE A 50 -24.08 4.01 19.18
N SER A 51 -25.38 3.97 18.89
CA SER A 51 -26.19 5.18 18.71
C SER A 51 -26.31 6.01 19.99
N GLU A 52 -26.29 5.39 21.16
CA GLU A 52 -26.20 6.09 22.45
C GLU A 52 -24.81 6.69 22.65
N LEU A 53 -23.74 5.94 22.36
CA LEU A 53 -22.35 6.42 22.47
C LEU A 53 -22.10 7.65 21.58
N LYS A 54 -22.62 7.67 20.34
CA LYS A 54 -22.54 8.81 19.41
C LYS A 54 -23.11 10.11 19.95
N LYS A 55 -24.03 10.06 20.91
CA LYS A 55 -24.65 11.26 21.51
C LYS A 55 -23.76 11.90 22.56
N ASN A 56 -22.73 11.20 23.03
CA ASN A 56 -21.81 11.72 24.04
C ASN A 56 -20.61 12.40 23.36
N PRO A 57 -20.50 13.75 23.42
CA PRO A 57 -19.39 14.47 22.78
C PRO A 57 -18.03 14.22 23.43
N GLU A 58 -17.99 13.69 24.66
CA GLU A 58 -16.74 13.37 25.37
C GLU A 58 -16.09 12.07 24.84
N ILE A 59 -16.84 11.23 24.11
CA ILE A 59 -16.28 10.01 23.53
C ILE A 59 -15.44 10.37 22.32
N LYS A 60 -14.15 10.05 22.41
CA LYS A 60 -13.21 10.23 21.31
C LYS A 60 -13.62 9.42 20.08
N ARG A 61 -13.52 10.04 18.91
CA ARG A 61 -13.95 9.47 17.63
C ARG A 61 -13.23 8.15 17.31
N GLU A 62 -11.95 8.04 17.63
CA GLU A 62 -11.14 6.84 17.42
C GLU A 62 -11.59 5.66 18.29
N LEU A 63 -12.06 5.90 19.51
CA LEU A 63 -12.60 4.85 20.39
C LEU A 63 -13.98 4.39 19.92
N LEU A 64 -14.78 5.30 19.35
CA LEU A 64 -16.05 4.94 18.74
C LEU A 64 -15.84 4.03 17.52
N ALA A 65 -14.83 4.34 16.68
CA ALA A 65 -14.46 3.51 15.55
C ALA A 65 -14.09 2.07 15.98
N ASP A 66 -13.38 1.93 17.11
CA ASP A 66 -12.99 0.63 17.68
C ASP A 66 -14.18 -0.24 18.11
N VAL A 67 -15.38 0.33 18.26
CA VAL A 67 -16.63 -0.39 18.54
C VAL A 67 -17.41 -0.62 17.24
N GLU A 68 -17.49 0.40 16.39
CA GLU A 68 -18.30 0.37 15.17
C GLU A 68 -17.85 -0.67 14.14
N VAL A 69 -16.56 -0.98 14.08
CA VAL A 69 -16.05 -2.03 13.19
C VAL A 69 -16.75 -3.37 13.41
N TYR A 70 -17.14 -3.71 14.65
CA TYR A 70 -17.83 -4.96 14.97
C TYR A 70 -19.27 -4.96 14.47
N ALA A 71 -19.98 -3.84 14.63
CA ALA A 71 -21.33 -3.70 14.12
C ALA A 71 -21.36 -3.73 12.59
N LYS A 72 -20.44 -3.01 11.94
CA LYS A 72 -20.30 -3.03 10.48
C LYS A 72 -20.00 -4.44 9.97
N ALA A 73 -19.04 -5.14 10.58
CA ALA A 73 -18.69 -6.50 10.18
C ALA A 73 -19.90 -7.45 10.22
N ALA A 74 -20.65 -7.41 11.33
CA ALA A 74 -21.84 -8.24 11.50
C ALA A 74 -23.01 -7.81 10.58
N GLU A 75 -23.20 -6.50 10.35
CA GLU A 75 -24.19 -6.00 9.39
C GLU A 75 -23.87 -6.48 7.97
N TRP A 76 -22.63 -6.35 7.52
CA TRP A 76 -22.24 -6.64 6.14
C TRP A 76 -22.34 -8.13 5.83
N ILE A 77 -21.86 -9.00 6.73
CA ILE A 77 -21.98 -10.45 6.50
C ILE A 77 -23.45 -10.90 6.43
N LEU A 78 -24.33 -10.32 7.24
CA LEU A 78 -25.78 -10.61 7.23
C LEU A 78 -26.43 -10.05 5.96
N ARG A 79 -26.20 -8.77 5.65
CA ARG A 79 -26.78 -8.06 4.51
C ARG A 79 -26.41 -8.69 3.18
N HIS A 80 -25.15 -9.09 3.02
CA HIS A 80 -24.63 -9.65 1.78
C HIS A 80 -24.63 -11.19 1.75
N ASN A 81 -25.11 -11.82 2.82
CA ASN A 81 -25.12 -13.27 3.00
C ASN A 81 -23.75 -13.89 2.70
N GLU A 82 -22.69 -13.41 3.34
CA GLU A 82 -21.30 -13.81 3.06
C GLU A 82 -20.78 -14.92 3.98
N PHE A 83 -21.66 -15.81 4.45
CA PHE A 83 -21.25 -16.95 5.27
C PHE A 83 -20.68 -18.06 4.37
N TYR A 84 -19.41 -17.95 3.98
CA TYR A 84 -18.77 -18.91 3.07
C TYR A 84 -18.36 -20.25 3.72
N LYS A 85 -18.47 -20.34 5.06
CA LYS A 85 -18.20 -21.54 5.88
C LYS A 85 -19.11 -21.54 7.12
N PRO A 86 -19.47 -22.71 7.69
CA PRO A 86 -20.22 -22.80 8.95
C PRO A 86 -19.59 -22.03 10.11
N GLN A 87 -18.27 -21.99 10.16
CA GLN A 87 -17.51 -21.25 11.18
C GLN A 87 -17.86 -19.76 11.21
N TYR A 88 -18.28 -19.15 10.09
CA TYR A 88 -18.56 -17.72 10.04
C TYR A 88 -19.75 -17.32 10.91
N VAL A 89 -20.72 -18.23 11.13
CA VAL A 89 -21.82 -17.99 12.06
C VAL A 89 -21.28 -17.83 13.49
N LYS A 90 -20.43 -18.76 13.91
CA LYS A 90 -19.74 -18.71 15.22
C LYS A 90 -18.84 -17.48 15.34
N ASP A 91 -18.08 -17.15 14.31
CA ASP A 91 -17.23 -15.96 14.28
C ASP A 91 -18.08 -14.68 14.40
N THR A 92 -19.24 -14.62 13.72
CA THR A 92 -20.13 -13.46 13.79
C THR A 92 -20.70 -13.28 15.20
N PHE A 93 -21.10 -14.36 15.88
CA PHE A 93 -21.48 -14.28 17.29
C PHE A 93 -20.33 -13.75 18.16
N GLN A 94 -19.09 -14.18 17.91
CA GLN A 94 -17.94 -13.70 18.66
C GLN A 94 -17.64 -12.22 18.37
N VAL A 95 -17.75 -11.78 17.11
CA VAL A 95 -17.63 -10.38 16.70
C VAL A 95 -18.66 -9.51 17.42
N LEU A 96 -19.93 -9.92 17.42
CA LEU A 96 -21.01 -9.19 18.10
C LEU A 96 -20.79 -9.12 19.61
N LYS A 97 -20.40 -10.24 20.23
CA LYS A 97 -20.07 -10.30 21.66
C LYS A 97 -18.95 -9.33 22.01
N THR A 98 -17.85 -9.33 21.25
CA THR A 98 -16.73 -8.41 21.48
C THR A 98 -17.15 -6.95 21.29
N GLY A 99 -17.95 -6.66 20.25
CA GLY A 99 -18.49 -5.32 20.00
C GLY A 99 -19.36 -4.80 21.17
N GLN A 100 -20.24 -5.65 21.70
CA GLN A 100 -21.09 -5.31 22.85
C GLN A 100 -20.25 -5.06 24.11
N GLN A 101 -19.27 -5.93 24.38
CA GLN A 101 -18.35 -5.73 25.50
C GLN A 101 -17.61 -4.40 25.39
N ARG A 102 -17.08 -4.06 24.21
CA ARG A 102 -16.39 -2.77 24.00
C ARG A 102 -17.34 -1.58 24.13
N ALA A 103 -18.59 -1.71 23.66
CA ALA A 103 -19.59 -0.66 23.80
C ALA A 103 -19.91 -0.39 25.29
N GLU A 104 -20.04 -1.43 26.11
CA GLU A 104 -20.26 -1.33 27.55
C GLU A 104 -19.05 -0.71 28.28
N GLN A 105 -17.85 -1.18 27.97
CA GLN A 105 -16.58 -0.63 28.45
C GLN A 105 -16.43 0.86 28.11
N LEU A 106 -16.75 1.24 26.87
CA LEU A 106 -16.69 2.63 26.42
C LEU A 106 -17.72 3.50 27.13
N LYS A 107 -18.96 3.00 27.31
CA LYS A 107 -20.02 3.69 28.07
C LYS A 107 -19.62 3.93 29.52
N ALA A 108 -18.88 2.99 30.12
CA ALA A 108 -18.35 3.09 31.47
C ALA A 108 -17.08 3.97 31.59
N GLY A 109 -16.57 4.51 30.49
CA GLY A 109 -15.32 5.30 30.47
C GLY A 109 -14.06 4.46 30.70
N LYS A 110 -14.12 3.15 30.43
CA LYS A 110 -13.02 2.19 30.65
C LYS A 110 -12.75 1.36 29.40
N PRO A 111 -12.11 1.92 28.36
CA PRO A 111 -11.84 1.20 27.12
C PRO A 111 -10.69 0.18 27.30
N GLU A 112 -10.93 -0.92 28.03
CA GLU A 112 -9.89 -1.86 28.48
C GLU A 112 -9.04 -2.48 27.34
N TRP A 113 -9.54 -2.51 26.10
CA TRP A 113 -8.76 -3.01 24.96
C TRP A 113 -7.55 -2.14 24.61
N THR A 114 -7.49 -0.89 25.09
CA THR A 114 -6.33 -0.02 24.90
C THR A 114 -5.17 -0.35 25.85
N GLU A 115 -5.42 -1.16 26.87
CA GLU A 115 -4.44 -1.61 27.87
C GLU A 115 -3.95 -3.05 27.62
N GLN A 116 -4.51 -3.74 26.61
CA GLN A 116 -4.20 -5.13 26.31
C GLN A 116 -2.88 -5.27 25.54
N THR A 117 -2.08 -6.27 25.91
CA THR A 117 -0.94 -6.76 25.13
C THR A 117 -1.39 -7.87 24.16
N GLY A 118 -0.54 -8.21 23.19
CA GLY A 118 -0.88 -9.16 22.13
C GLY A 118 -1.58 -8.48 20.96
N THR A 119 -2.56 -9.13 20.35
CA THR A 119 -3.21 -8.62 19.13
C THR A 119 -4.55 -7.97 19.44
N VAL A 120 -4.68 -6.71 19.04
CA VAL A 120 -5.89 -5.91 19.26
C VAL A 120 -6.41 -5.41 17.93
N ILE A 121 -7.73 -5.55 17.72
CA ILE A 121 -8.43 -4.94 16.58
C ILE A 121 -8.74 -3.48 16.91
N PHE A 122 -8.42 -2.57 16.00
CA PHE A 122 -8.76 -1.16 16.05
C PHE A 122 -9.57 -0.76 14.82
N GLY A 123 -10.24 0.38 14.91
CA GLY A 123 -10.99 0.98 13.80
C GLY A 123 -10.51 2.39 13.47
N TYR A 124 -10.67 2.78 12.21
CA TYR A 124 -10.58 4.17 11.75
C TYR A 124 -11.72 4.48 10.78
N TYR A 125 -12.05 5.76 10.62
CA TYR A 125 -12.97 6.21 9.58
C TYR A 125 -12.18 6.58 8.34
N SER A 126 -12.46 5.90 7.23
CA SER A 126 -11.79 6.18 5.97
C SER A 126 -12.28 7.49 5.36
N LYS A 127 -11.36 8.32 4.88
CA LYS A 127 -11.67 9.56 4.16
C LYS A 127 -12.26 9.31 2.77
N ILE A 128 -12.15 8.08 2.24
CA ILE A 128 -12.67 7.73 0.92
C ILE A 128 -14.20 7.85 0.87
N ASP A 129 -14.88 7.27 1.86
CA ASP A 129 -16.33 7.08 1.86
C ASP A 129 -16.97 7.26 3.25
N GLY A 130 -16.18 7.66 4.26
CA GLY A 130 -16.63 7.83 5.64
C GLY A 130 -16.90 6.51 6.38
N SER A 131 -16.70 5.36 5.74
CA SER A 131 -16.93 4.06 6.37
C SER A 131 -15.86 3.74 7.41
N VAL A 132 -16.24 2.98 8.45
CA VAL A 132 -15.30 2.47 9.42
C VAL A 132 -14.57 1.25 8.85
N GLN A 133 -13.25 1.17 9.03
CA GLN A 133 -12.40 0.09 8.54
C GLN A 133 -11.57 -0.50 9.69
N PRO A 134 -11.45 -1.84 9.79
CA PRO A 134 -10.65 -2.47 10.82
C PRO A 134 -9.17 -2.60 10.42
N TYR A 135 -8.30 -2.60 11.42
CA TYR A 135 -6.93 -3.13 11.31
C TYR A 135 -6.59 -3.88 12.60
N ALA A 136 -5.57 -4.73 12.55
CA ALA A 136 -5.03 -5.39 13.72
C ALA A 136 -3.65 -4.84 14.05
N LEU A 137 -3.39 -4.66 15.34
CA LEU A 137 -2.09 -4.27 15.84
C LEU A 137 -1.64 -5.31 16.87
N THR A 138 -0.49 -5.91 16.62
CA THR A 138 0.15 -6.85 17.55
C THR A 138 1.30 -6.14 18.25
N PHE A 139 1.23 -6.15 19.57
CA PHE A 139 2.23 -5.56 20.45
C PHE A 139 3.31 -6.59 20.82
N PRO A 140 4.57 -6.15 20.96
CA PRO A 140 5.62 -7.00 21.54
C PRO A 140 5.35 -7.25 23.02
N ASP A 141 5.86 -8.37 23.54
CA ASP A 141 5.59 -8.83 24.92
C ASP A 141 6.06 -7.83 25.98
N ASP A 142 7.09 -7.05 25.67
CA ASP A 142 7.67 -6.03 26.55
C ASP A 142 7.08 -4.62 26.33
N TYR A 143 6.01 -4.50 25.54
CA TYR A 143 5.36 -3.21 25.29
C TYR A 143 4.92 -2.55 26.59
N LYS A 144 5.32 -1.28 26.75
CA LYS A 144 4.95 -0.44 27.89
C LYS A 144 4.36 0.86 27.41
N GLU A 145 3.12 1.10 27.82
CA GLU A 145 2.48 2.40 27.67
C GLU A 145 3.27 3.46 28.45
N LYS A 146 3.24 4.72 27.99
CA LYS A 146 3.79 5.90 28.69
C LYS A 146 5.32 5.92 28.83
N THR A 147 6.03 5.26 27.93
CA THR A 147 7.48 5.45 27.75
C THR A 147 7.75 6.48 26.64
N SER A 148 8.96 7.06 26.60
CA SER A 148 9.42 7.89 25.47
C SER A 148 9.95 7.06 24.30
N HIS A 149 9.84 5.73 24.37
CA HIS A 149 10.34 4.83 23.35
C HIS A 149 9.51 4.97 22.07
N ARG A 150 10.19 5.13 20.93
CA ARG A 150 9.57 5.17 19.62
C ARG A 150 9.73 3.81 18.95
N TRP A 151 8.62 3.11 18.77
CA TRP A 151 8.57 1.75 18.24
C TRP A 151 8.75 1.74 16.71
N PRO A 152 9.53 0.81 16.16
CA PRO A 152 9.41 0.45 14.74
C PRO A 152 7.99 -0.01 14.43
N LEU A 153 7.54 0.22 13.20
CA LEU A 153 6.24 -0.25 12.70
C LEU A 153 6.46 -1.17 11.50
N HIS A 154 6.00 -2.41 11.60
CA HIS A 154 6.05 -3.36 10.49
C HIS A 154 4.64 -3.57 9.96
N VAL A 155 4.46 -3.31 8.67
CA VAL A 155 3.18 -3.45 7.98
C VAL A 155 3.23 -4.73 7.16
N GLU A 156 2.34 -5.69 7.44
CA GLU A 156 2.23 -6.94 6.69
C GLU A 156 0.93 -6.97 5.88
N LEU A 157 1.07 -7.01 4.56
CA LEU A 157 -0.03 -7.09 3.62
C LEU A 157 -0.41 -8.56 3.41
N HIS A 158 -1.67 -8.89 3.66
CA HIS A 158 -2.18 -10.24 3.48
C HIS A 158 -2.29 -10.65 2.00
N GLY A 159 -2.17 -11.96 1.75
CA GLY A 159 -2.42 -12.57 0.45
C GLY A 159 -3.92 -12.60 0.08
N ARG A 160 -4.22 -13.00 -1.16
CA ARG A 160 -5.60 -13.14 -1.63
C ARG A 160 -6.29 -14.20 -0.80
N GLY A 161 -7.51 -13.92 -0.38
CA GLY A 161 -8.28 -14.86 0.41
C GLY A 161 -9.73 -14.74 0.07
N GLY A 162 -10.17 -15.20 -1.12
CA GLY A 162 -11.49 -14.93 -1.73
C GLY A 162 -12.75 -15.13 -0.89
N LYS A 163 -12.65 -15.63 0.35
CA LYS A 163 -13.74 -15.72 1.33
C LYS A 163 -13.62 -14.71 2.49
N ARG A 164 -12.55 -13.91 2.52
CA ARG A 164 -12.21 -12.96 3.60
C ARG A 164 -13.16 -11.78 3.54
N ASN A 165 -13.90 -11.59 4.63
CA ASN A 165 -14.64 -10.37 4.94
C ASN A 165 -14.22 -9.86 6.32
N GLU A 166 -14.86 -8.78 6.80
CA GLU A 166 -14.54 -8.15 8.07
C GLU A 166 -14.66 -9.12 9.26
N VAL A 167 -15.67 -10.01 9.26
CA VAL A 167 -15.83 -11.01 10.33
C VAL A 167 -14.63 -11.95 10.36
N PHE A 168 -14.24 -12.48 9.20
CA PHE A 168 -13.08 -13.36 9.12
C PHE A 168 -11.80 -12.63 9.56
N PHE A 169 -11.60 -11.39 9.13
CA PHE A 169 -10.44 -10.59 9.52
C PHE A 169 -10.39 -10.31 11.02
N ILE A 170 -11.50 -9.86 11.62
CA ILE A 170 -11.57 -9.56 13.07
C ILE A 170 -11.32 -10.82 13.91
N ALA A 171 -11.83 -11.97 13.46
CA ALA A 171 -11.64 -13.24 14.17
C ALA A 171 -10.24 -13.85 13.95
N HIS A 172 -9.60 -13.58 12.81
CA HIS A 172 -8.33 -14.19 12.39
C HIS A 172 -7.35 -13.18 11.78
N PRO A 173 -7.00 -12.10 12.50
CA PRO A 173 -6.30 -10.95 11.91
C PRO A 173 -4.90 -11.28 11.39
N ASN A 174 -4.16 -12.12 12.12
CA ASN A 174 -2.72 -12.19 11.96
C ASN A 174 -2.21 -13.26 11.00
N GLY A 175 -3.05 -14.15 10.47
CA GLY A 175 -2.53 -15.36 9.81
C GLY A 175 -1.53 -16.10 10.71
N LYS A 176 -0.21 -15.98 10.43
CA LYS A 176 0.88 -16.49 11.28
C LYS A 176 1.53 -15.45 12.21
N GLY A 177 1.32 -14.15 11.99
CA GLY A 177 1.82 -13.04 12.80
C GLY A 177 3.34 -12.87 12.81
N PRO A 178 3.85 -11.93 13.63
CA PRO A 178 5.27 -11.85 13.96
C PRO A 178 5.69 -13.05 14.83
N GLY A 179 7.00 -13.29 14.93
CA GLY A 179 7.53 -14.21 15.94
C GLY A 179 7.24 -13.70 17.35
N LYS A 180 7.23 -14.58 18.36
CA LYS A 180 6.94 -14.18 19.74
C LYS A 180 7.90 -13.09 20.23
N ASP A 181 9.20 -13.24 19.94
CA ASP A 181 10.27 -12.36 20.41
C ASP A 181 10.52 -11.15 19.50
N HIS A 182 9.48 -10.57 18.90
CA HIS A 182 9.59 -9.37 18.08
C HIS A 182 9.71 -8.09 18.92
N ASP A 183 10.38 -7.07 18.40
CA ASP A 183 10.65 -5.79 19.07
C ASP A 183 10.05 -4.57 18.32
N TRP A 184 8.96 -4.81 17.58
CA TRP A 184 8.24 -3.80 16.79
C TRP A 184 6.74 -3.88 16.99
N LEU A 185 6.01 -2.81 16.66
CA LEU A 185 4.56 -2.89 16.51
C LEU A 185 4.22 -3.47 15.13
N HIS A 186 3.44 -4.56 15.12
CA HIS A 186 3.10 -5.27 13.89
C HIS A 186 1.66 -4.94 13.46
N LEU A 187 1.51 -4.30 12.31
CA LEU A 187 0.25 -3.82 11.74
C LEU A 187 -0.19 -4.74 10.58
N ASP A 188 -1.39 -5.30 10.70
CA ASP A 188 -2.09 -6.00 9.64
C ASP A 188 -3.31 -5.17 9.20
N PRO A 189 -3.26 -4.44 8.07
CA PRO A 189 -4.43 -3.76 7.54
C PRO A 189 -5.46 -4.75 6.95
N PHE A 190 -6.75 -4.39 6.98
CA PHE A 190 -7.79 -5.18 6.28
C PHE A 190 -7.79 -4.94 4.76
N GLY A 191 -7.44 -3.74 4.31
CA GLY A 191 -7.25 -3.42 2.88
C GLY A 191 -8.49 -3.56 1.97
N ARG A 192 -9.70 -3.66 2.54
CA ARG A 192 -10.95 -3.98 1.84
C ARG A 192 -10.83 -5.23 0.95
N THR A 193 -10.39 -6.34 1.53
CA THR A 193 -10.39 -7.69 0.92
C THR A 193 -9.39 -7.88 -0.23
N ASP A 194 -9.84 -8.29 -1.42
CA ASP A 194 -9.01 -8.79 -2.53
C ASP A 194 -8.90 -7.77 -3.70
N ASN A 195 -8.59 -6.51 -3.39
CA ASN A 195 -8.40 -5.45 -4.41
C ASN A 195 -6.95 -5.32 -4.92
N GLY A 196 -6.06 -6.23 -4.53
CA GLY A 196 -4.66 -6.18 -4.91
C GLY A 196 -3.85 -5.07 -4.25
N TRP A 197 -4.34 -4.50 -3.14
CA TRP A 197 -3.75 -3.35 -2.45
C TRP A 197 -3.63 -2.11 -3.33
N ARG A 198 -4.57 -1.96 -4.28
CA ARG A 198 -4.68 -0.82 -5.18
C ARG A 198 -5.84 0.07 -4.75
N TRP A 199 -5.75 1.37 -5.09
CA TRP A 199 -6.78 2.37 -4.82
C TRP A 199 -7.19 2.43 -3.34
N SER A 200 -8.36 1.91 -2.99
CA SER A 200 -8.85 1.91 -1.61
C SER A 200 -8.01 1.03 -0.69
N GLY A 201 -7.44 -0.06 -1.19
CA GLY A 201 -6.54 -0.91 -0.39
C GLY A 201 -5.21 -0.23 -0.09
N GLU A 202 -4.71 0.58 -1.02
CA GLU A 202 -3.51 1.42 -0.83
C GLU A 202 -3.77 2.51 0.22
N GLU A 203 -4.88 3.25 0.07
CA GLU A 203 -5.26 4.29 1.03
C GLU A 203 -5.51 3.70 2.43
N ASP A 204 -6.18 2.55 2.53
CA ASP A 204 -6.42 1.87 3.80
C ASP A 204 -5.10 1.55 4.55
N VAL A 205 -4.00 1.27 3.83
CA VAL A 205 -2.67 1.10 4.43
C VAL A 205 -2.17 2.42 5.02
N HIS A 206 -2.27 3.51 4.25
CA HIS A 206 -1.85 4.83 4.72
C HIS A 206 -2.70 5.33 5.90
N GLU A 207 -4.02 5.13 5.86
CA GLU A 207 -4.94 5.52 6.93
C GLU A 207 -4.74 4.70 8.20
N ALA A 208 -4.49 3.40 8.09
CA ALA A 208 -4.14 2.55 9.23
C ALA A 208 -2.81 2.99 9.86
N ILE A 209 -1.76 3.25 9.07
CA ILE A 209 -0.48 3.79 9.56
C ILE A 209 -0.69 5.14 10.24
N ALA A 210 -1.50 6.02 9.65
CA ALA A 210 -1.80 7.34 10.21
C ALA A 210 -2.53 7.22 11.55
N ASP A 211 -3.47 6.29 11.68
CA ASP A 211 -4.18 6.01 12.93
C ASP A 211 -3.25 5.46 14.02
N VAL A 212 -2.42 4.47 13.68
CA VAL A 212 -1.39 3.93 14.59
C VAL A 212 -0.44 5.03 15.07
N LYS A 213 0.01 5.93 14.18
CA LYS A 213 0.88 7.07 14.53
C LYS A 213 0.20 8.12 15.42
N ARG A 214 -1.13 8.22 15.40
CA ARG A 214 -1.88 9.10 16.32
C ARG A 214 -1.99 8.47 17.72
N ARG A 215 -2.11 7.14 17.79
CA ARG A 215 -2.31 6.39 19.03
C ARG A 215 -0.99 6.08 19.76
N TYR A 216 0.08 5.81 19.01
CA TYR A 216 1.33 5.27 19.54
C TYR A 216 2.55 6.06 19.08
N LEU A 217 3.60 6.05 19.89
CA LEU A 217 4.88 6.64 19.54
C LEU A 217 5.62 5.76 18.53
N ILE A 218 5.40 6.03 17.25
CA ILE A 218 6.08 5.35 16.15
C ILE A 218 7.37 6.09 15.78
N ASP A 219 8.42 5.33 15.53
CA ASP A 219 9.62 5.81 14.86
C ASP A 219 9.35 5.94 13.36
N LYS A 220 9.24 7.19 12.89
CA LYS A 220 8.92 7.48 11.48
C LYS A 220 10.02 7.04 10.51
N GLN A 221 11.24 6.81 11.01
CA GLN A 221 12.36 6.32 10.21
C GLN A 221 12.40 4.80 10.11
N ARG A 222 11.62 4.07 10.94
CA ARG A 222 11.62 2.61 11.02
C ARG A 222 10.24 2.03 10.73
N ILE A 223 9.69 2.41 9.57
CA ILE A 223 8.46 1.81 9.03
C ILE A 223 8.85 0.83 7.92
N THR A 224 8.49 -0.44 8.07
CA THR A 224 8.85 -1.53 7.15
C THR A 224 7.59 -2.09 6.50
N LEU A 225 7.62 -2.37 5.19
CA LEU A 225 6.50 -2.97 4.45
C LEU A 225 6.87 -4.38 3.99
N ARG A 226 5.99 -5.37 4.18
CA ARG A 226 6.14 -6.71 3.61
C ARG A 226 4.83 -7.35 3.24
N GLY A 227 4.88 -8.42 2.45
CA GLY A 227 3.70 -9.21 2.11
C GLY A 227 4.01 -10.36 1.16
N PHE A 228 3.06 -11.29 1.02
CA PHE A 228 3.20 -12.47 0.16
C PHE A 228 2.02 -12.62 -0.80
N SER A 229 2.28 -13.11 -2.03
CA SER A 229 1.25 -13.31 -3.07
C SER A 229 0.59 -11.98 -3.46
N MET A 230 -0.73 -11.83 -3.29
CA MET A 230 -1.40 -10.53 -3.42
C MET A 230 -0.78 -9.45 -2.52
N GLY A 231 -0.39 -9.81 -1.29
CA GLY A 231 0.33 -8.90 -0.40
C GLY A 231 1.73 -8.57 -0.90
N GLY A 232 2.37 -9.48 -1.61
CA GLY A 232 3.64 -9.23 -2.28
C GLY A 232 3.49 -8.25 -3.45
N ALA A 233 2.40 -8.38 -4.22
CA ALA A 233 2.08 -7.45 -5.29
C ALA A 233 1.78 -6.04 -4.73
N GLY A 234 1.03 -5.97 -3.63
CA GLY A 234 0.82 -4.72 -2.89
C GLY A 234 2.12 -4.14 -2.32
N THR A 235 3.05 -4.99 -1.88
CA THR A 235 4.33 -4.56 -1.34
C THR A 235 5.22 -3.97 -2.44
N TRP A 236 5.25 -4.57 -3.63
CA TRP A 236 5.89 -3.96 -4.80
C TRP A 236 5.25 -2.62 -5.17
N HIS A 237 3.92 -2.61 -5.28
CA HIS A 237 3.14 -1.44 -5.66
C HIS A 237 3.36 -0.27 -4.69
N ILE A 238 3.01 -0.43 -3.42
CA ILE A 238 3.07 0.66 -2.44
C ILE A 238 4.53 0.98 -2.06
N GLY A 239 5.41 -0.03 -2.01
CA GLY A 239 6.81 0.14 -1.66
C GLY A 239 7.56 1.04 -2.65
N LEU A 240 7.37 0.81 -3.95
CA LEU A 240 8.06 1.55 -5.01
C LEU A 240 7.37 2.85 -5.40
N HIS A 241 6.06 2.99 -5.16
CA HIS A 241 5.34 4.26 -5.36
C HIS A 241 5.58 5.30 -4.26
N TYR A 242 5.92 4.85 -3.05
CA TYR A 242 6.19 5.72 -1.90
C TYR A 242 7.55 5.38 -1.27
N PRO A 243 8.67 5.45 -2.02
CA PRO A 243 9.97 4.95 -1.55
C PRO A 243 10.44 5.69 -0.28
N SER A 244 10.03 6.94 -0.14
CA SER A 244 10.34 7.79 1.02
C SER A 244 9.38 7.62 2.19
N LEU A 245 8.65 6.51 2.28
CA LEU A 245 7.88 6.12 3.46
C LEU A 245 8.55 4.97 4.23
N TRP A 246 9.37 4.16 3.55
CA TRP A 246 9.78 2.85 4.06
C TRP A 246 11.28 2.75 4.29
N CYS A 247 11.70 2.19 5.43
CA CYS A 247 13.11 1.81 5.64
C CYS A 247 13.48 0.47 4.99
N GLY A 248 12.50 -0.35 4.65
CA GLY A 248 12.70 -1.62 3.97
C GLY A 248 11.39 -2.14 3.39
N VAL A 249 11.50 -2.76 2.20
CA VAL A 249 10.37 -3.29 1.43
C VAL A 249 10.63 -4.76 1.12
N GLY A 250 9.72 -5.62 1.56
CA GLY A 250 9.89 -7.08 1.59
C GLY A 250 8.81 -7.88 0.84
N PRO A 251 8.74 -7.81 -0.50
CA PRO A 251 7.73 -8.51 -1.29
C PRO A 251 8.10 -9.98 -1.53
N GLY A 252 7.13 -10.88 -1.42
CA GLY A 252 7.28 -12.29 -1.77
C GLY A 252 6.25 -12.78 -2.78
N ALA A 253 6.69 -13.42 -3.86
CA ALA A 253 5.85 -14.11 -4.85
C ALA A 253 4.60 -13.32 -5.30
N GLY A 254 4.72 -12.02 -5.53
CA GLY A 254 3.61 -11.15 -5.94
C GLY A 254 3.84 -10.56 -7.33
N PHE A 255 2.78 -10.48 -8.13
CA PHE A 255 2.84 -9.98 -9.50
C PHE A 255 3.33 -8.53 -9.59
N VAL A 256 4.03 -8.21 -10.67
CA VAL A 256 4.64 -6.88 -10.90
C VAL A 256 4.22 -6.21 -12.20
N ASP A 257 3.64 -6.96 -13.14
CA ASP A 257 3.18 -6.45 -14.43
C ASP A 257 2.02 -7.28 -15.01
N PHE A 258 1.21 -6.67 -15.88
CA PHE A 258 0.01 -7.28 -16.45
C PHE A 258 0.31 -8.42 -17.43
N TYR A 259 1.17 -8.18 -18.43
CA TYR A 259 1.38 -9.12 -19.53
C TYR A 259 1.97 -10.45 -19.08
N GLN A 260 2.97 -10.41 -18.19
CA GLN A 260 3.56 -11.62 -17.63
C GLN A 260 2.57 -12.33 -16.72
N TYR A 261 1.88 -11.60 -15.84
CA TYR A 261 1.00 -12.21 -14.85
C TYR A 261 -0.26 -12.84 -15.46
N GLN A 262 -0.91 -12.14 -16.38
CA GLN A 262 -2.08 -12.64 -17.11
C GLN A 262 -1.69 -13.59 -18.24
N ASN A 263 -0.39 -13.75 -18.52
CA ASN A 263 0.13 -14.49 -19.67
C ASN A 263 -0.51 -14.01 -20.99
N TYR A 264 -0.81 -12.72 -21.08
CA TYR A 264 -1.45 -12.10 -22.23
C TYR A 264 -0.36 -11.78 -23.28
N LYS A 265 -0.56 -12.22 -24.53
CA LYS A 265 0.49 -12.16 -25.59
C LYS A 265 0.28 -11.06 -26.61
N ASP A 266 -0.98 -10.69 -26.83
CA ASP A 266 -1.32 -9.64 -27.78
C ASP A 266 -1.11 -8.28 -27.13
N LYS A 267 -0.62 -7.31 -27.89
CA LYS A 267 -0.55 -5.94 -27.37
C LYS A 267 -1.97 -5.40 -27.21
N LEU A 268 -2.28 -4.86 -26.03
CA LEU A 268 -3.55 -4.20 -25.80
C LEU A 268 -3.67 -2.97 -26.72
N PRO A 269 -4.91 -2.51 -27.01
CA PRO A 269 -5.11 -1.19 -27.63
C PRO A 269 -4.31 -0.13 -26.89
N HIS A 270 -3.69 0.80 -27.63
CA HIS A 270 -2.77 1.81 -27.09
C HIS A 270 -3.29 2.50 -25.81
N TYR A 271 -4.57 2.88 -25.78
CA TYR A 271 -5.15 3.57 -24.62
C TYR A 271 -5.31 2.68 -23.38
N GLN A 272 -5.43 1.36 -23.53
CA GLN A 272 -5.44 0.41 -22.41
C GLN A 272 -4.02 0.12 -21.94
N ASP A 273 -3.13 -0.14 -22.89
CA ASP A 273 -1.70 -0.38 -22.67
C ASP A 273 -1.07 0.77 -21.87
N LYS A 274 -1.30 2.01 -22.32
CA LYS A 274 -0.79 3.23 -21.66
C LYS A 274 -1.27 3.36 -20.21
N THR A 275 -2.47 2.88 -19.88
CA THR A 275 -2.97 2.93 -18.50
C THR A 275 -2.40 1.86 -17.58
N LEU A 276 -1.66 0.87 -18.10
CA LEU A 276 -1.01 -0.14 -17.25
C LEU A 276 0.10 0.45 -16.38
N HIS A 277 0.73 1.55 -16.80
CA HIS A 277 1.83 2.22 -16.09
C HIS A 277 1.45 2.81 -14.72
N ILE A 278 0.16 2.90 -14.39
CA ILE A 278 -0.28 3.22 -13.02
C ILE A 278 -0.28 2.00 -12.08
N TYR A 279 -0.20 0.78 -12.64
CA TYR A 279 -0.39 -0.49 -11.95
C TYR A 279 0.85 -1.38 -11.95
N ASP A 280 1.61 -1.35 -13.05
CA ASP A 280 2.71 -2.25 -13.30
C ASP A 280 3.95 -1.75 -12.56
N SER A 281 4.11 -2.21 -11.32
CA SER A 281 5.21 -1.84 -10.42
C SER A 281 6.60 -2.12 -10.98
N ILE A 282 6.74 -2.98 -12.01
CA ILE A 282 8.04 -3.20 -12.68
C ILE A 282 8.59 -1.92 -13.31
N ASP A 283 7.72 -1.01 -13.73
CA ASP A 283 8.09 0.30 -14.28
C ASP A 283 8.77 1.19 -13.23
N TYR A 284 8.50 0.93 -11.95
CA TYR A 284 9.04 1.68 -10.81
C TYR A 284 10.27 1.02 -10.18
N ALA A 285 10.88 0.01 -10.83
CA ALA A 285 12.04 -0.69 -10.31
C ALA A 285 13.20 0.25 -9.91
N LEU A 286 13.41 1.34 -10.68
CA LEU A 286 14.42 2.37 -10.40
C LEU A 286 14.27 2.98 -9.00
N ASN A 287 13.05 3.08 -8.47
CA ASN A 287 12.81 3.62 -7.13
C ASN A 287 13.42 2.76 -6.01
N SER A 288 13.86 1.53 -6.31
CA SER A 288 14.67 0.70 -5.39
C SER A 288 16.04 1.31 -5.07
N ALA A 289 16.52 2.29 -5.85
CA ALA A 289 17.67 3.12 -5.46
C ALA A 289 17.37 3.97 -4.21
N ASN A 290 16.10 4.34 -4.01
CA ASN A 290 15.65 5.22 -2.93
C ASN A 290 15.20 4.44 -1.70
N VAL A 291 14.83 3.17 -1.83
CA VAL A 291 14.38 2.31 -0.71
C VAL A 291 15.02 0.92 -0.76
N PRO A 292 15.58 0.39 0.34
CA PRO A 292 16.08 -0.98 0.37
C PRO A 292 14.96 -2.00 0.11
N VAL A 293 15.19 -2.89 -0.85
CA VAL A 293 14.28 -3.98 -1.19
C VAL A 293 14.96 -5.32 -0.97
N VAL A 294 14.24 -6.26 -0.38
CA VAL A 294 14.66 -7.67 -0.22
C VAL A 294 13.50 -8.53 -0.69
N THR A 295 13.72 -9.56 -1.50
CA THR A 295 12.63 -10.43 -1.98
C THR A 295 12.94 -11.91 -1.78
N TYR A 296 11.91 -12.74 -1.88
CA TYR A 296 12.04 -14.19 -1.73
C TYR A 296 10.97 -14.94 -2.52
N GLY A 297 11.21 -16.22 -2.80
CA GLY A 297 10.25 -17.06 -3.50
C GLY A 297 10.60 -18.55 -3.53
N GLY A 298 9.63 -19.37 -3.92
CA GLY A 298 9.81 -20.81 -4.06
C GLY A 298 10.26 -21.17 -5.46
N GLY A 299 11.27 -22.05 -5.61
CA GLY A 299 11.80 -22.46 -6.91
C GLY A 299 10.80 -23.21 -7.79
N LYS A 300 9.76 -23.82 -7.19
CA LYS A 300 8.64 -24.48 -7.90
C LYS A 300 7.39 -23.59 -7.99
N ASP A 301 7.46 -22.35 -7.48
CA ASP A 301 6.38 -21.39 -7.58
C ASP A 301 6.44 -20.65 -8.92
N LYS A 302 5.36 -20.71 -9.70
CA LYS A 302 5.26 -19.96 -10.96
C LYS A 302 5.36 -18.44 -10.74
N GLN A 303 5.03 -17.93 -9.55
CA GLN A 303 5.10 -16.51 -9.23
C GLN A 303 6.52 -16.02 -8.88
N LEU A 304 7.52 -16.92 -8.76
CA LEU A 304 8.93 -16.54 -8.60
C LEU A 304 9.39 -15.61 -9.73
N VAL A 305 8.81 -15.78 -10.92
CA VAL A 305 9.08 -14.94 -12.11
C VAL A 305 8.95 -13.44 -11.83
N SER A 306 8.06 -13.05 -10.91
CA SER A 306 7.85 -11.65 -10.58
C SER A 306 9.07 -11.06 -9.85
N SER A 307 9.60 -11.80 -8.87
CA SER A 307 10.80 -11.38 -8.14
C SER A 307 12.04 -11.42 -9.04
N THR A 308 12.21 -12.44 -9.89
CA THR A 308 13.38 -12.51 -10.78
C THR A 308 13.36 -11.39 -11.82
N ARG A 309 12.20 -11.08 -12.42
CA ARG A 309 12.06 -9.97 -13.38
C ARG A 309 12.36 -8.61 -12.75
N MET A 310 11.89 -8.40 -11.52
CA MET A 310 12.18 -7.16 -10.80
C MET A 310 13.67 -7.04 -10.47
N VAL A 311 14.32 -8.12 -10.04
CA VAL A 311 15.78 -8.16 -9.81
C VAL A 311 16.54 -7.89 -11.11
N GLU A 312 16.16 -8.50 -12.22
CA GLU A 312 16.76 -8.27 -13.55
C GLU A 312 16.59 -6.82 -14.01
N LYS A 313 15.39 -6.25 -13.86
CA LYS A 313 15.11 -4.85 -14.20
C LYS A 313 15.90 -3.89 -13.31
N ALA A 314 15.89 -4.08 -11.99
CA ALA A 314 16.70 -3.26 -11.07
C ALA A 314 18.19 -3.36 -11.38
N LYS A 315 18.69 -4.55 -11.71
CA LYS A 315 20.09 -4.76 -12.10
C LYS A 315 20.47 -4.04 -13.38
N SER A 316 19.55 -3.94 -14.35
CA SER A 316 19.78 -3.12 -15.56
C SER A 316 19.87 -1.61 -15.28
N GLU A 317 19.45 -1.18 -14.09
CA GLU A 317 19.59 0.17 -13.57
C GLU A 317 20.73 0.28 -12.53
N ASP A 318 21.64 -0.70 -12.46
CA ASP A 318 22.74 -0.76 -11.47
C ASP A 318 22.27 -0.84 -10.00
N ILE A 319 21.11 -1.46 -9.75
CA ILE A 319 20.56 -1.68 -8.39
C ILE A 319 20.51 -3.17 -8.08
N GLU A 320 21.16 -3.57 -7.00
CA GLU A 320 21.12 -4.95 -6.51
C GLU A 320 19.95 -5.16 -5.53
N ILE A 321 19.09 -6.13 -5.82
CA ILE A 321 18.00 -6.56 -4.93
C ILE A 321 18.30 -8.00 -4.48
N PRO A 322 18.57 -8.24 -3.18
CA PRO A 322 18.72 -9.60 -2.66
C PRO A 322 17.46 -10.44 -2.88
N LEU A 323 17.64 -11.62 -3.50
CA LEU A 323 16.58 -12.60 -3.74
C LEU A 323 16.93 -13.94 -3.09
N TYR A 324 16.13 -14.35 -2.10
CA TYR A 324 16.28 -15.63 -1.41
C TYR A 324 15.31 -16.69 -1.98
N ILE A 325 15.83 -17.82 -2.45
CA ILE A 325 15.03 -18.87 -3.11
C ILE A 325 15.03 -20.14 -2.27
N SER A 326 13.85 -20.72 -2.05
CA SER A 326 13.72 -22.11 -1.57
C SER A 326 13.47 -23.03 -2.76
N PRO A 327 14.48 -23.78 -3.26
CA PRO A 327 14.40 -24.46 -4.56
C PRO A 327 13.19 -25.40 -4.71
N ASP A 328 12.85 -26.11 -3.65
CA ASP A 328 11.77 -27.10 -3.66
C ASP A 328 10.39 -26.57 -3.26
N ALA A 329 10.29 -25.33 -2.79
CA ALA A 329 9.03 -24.78 -2.32
C ALA A 329 8.12 -24.35 -3.48
N GLY A 330 6.81 -24.61 -3.34
CA GLY A 330 5.76 -24.02 -4.17
C GLY A 330 5.27 -22.69 -3.60
N HIS A 331 3.99 -22.36 -3.86
CA HIS A 331 3.38 -21.08 -3.44
C HIS A 331 3.03 -21.07 -1.93
N GLN A 332 4.02 -20.81 -1.08
CA GLN A 332 3.88 -20.84 0.39
C GLN A 332 4.62 -19.67 1.05
N SER A 333 3.98 -18.93 1.96
CA SER A 333 4.59 -17.71 2.53
C SER A 333 5.75 -17.96 3.50
N ARG A 334 5.74 -19.08 4.23
CA ARG A 334 6.79 -19.46 5.21
C ARG A 334 7.55 -20.68 4.72
N MET A 335 8.45 -20.46 3.79
CA MET A 335 9.41 -21.42 3.24
C MET A 335 10.79 -21.24 3.90
N PRO A 336 11.77 -22.16 3.75
CA PRO A 336 13.09 -22.02 4.38
C PRO A 336 13.78 -20.67 4.16
N ALA A 337 13.78 -20.17 2.92
CA ALA A 337 14.34 -18.88 2.52
C ALA A 337 13.69 -17.66 3.22
N TYR A 338 12.50 -17.83 3.82
CA TYR A 338 11.82 -16.76 4.54
C TYR A 338 12.65 -16.24 5.72
N GLN A 339 13.42 -17.10 6.40
CA GLN A 339 14.20 -16.67 7.57
C GLN A 339 15.33 -15.73 7.17
N ASP A 340 16.08 -16.08 6.13
CA ASP A 340 17.17 -15.24 5.63
C ASP A 340 16.65 -13.93 5.04
N PHE A 341 15.54 -14.00 4.28
CA PHE A 341 14.82 -12.83 3.81
C PHE A 341 14.40 -11.90 4.96
N LEU A 342 13.76 -12.46 5.99
CA LEU A 342 13.28 -11.67 7.13
C LEU A 342 14.46 -11.09 7.90
N ALA A 343 15.52 -11.86 8.13
CA ALA A 343 16.73 -11.37 8.79
C ALA A 343 17.31 -10.16 8.05
N LYS A 344 17.43 -10.24 6.72
CA LYS A 344 17.92 -9.12 5.90
C LYS A 344 16.99 -7.91 5.93
N LEU A 345 15.68 -8.12 5.91
CA LEU A 345 14.70 -7.03 6.04
C LEU A 345 14.75 -6.37 7.43
N LEU A 346 15.00 -7.14 8.49
CA LEU A 346 15.16 -6.64 9.86
C LEU A 346 16.45 -5.83 10.04
N GLU A 347 17.52 -6.11 9.29
CA GLU A 347 18.71 -5.25 9.28
C GLU A 347 18.34 -3.83 8.84
N HIS A 348 17.64 -3.68 7.72
CA HIS A 348 17.17 -2.37 7.24
C HIS A 348 16.20 -1.69 8.20
N SER A 349 15.34 -2.47 8.87
CA SER A 349 14.45 -1.94 9.91
C SER A 349 15.23 -1.38 11.11
N LYS A 350 16.32 -2.04 11.52
CA LYS A 350 17.19 -1.58 12.62
C LYS A 350 17.98 -0.34 12.24
N GLU A 351 18.52 -0.30 11.01
CA GLU A 351 19.23 0.86 10.46
C GLU A 351 18.31 2.08 10.37
N GLY A 352 17.08 1.87 9.86
CA GLY A 352 16.13 2.93 9.60
C GLY A 352 16.53 3.82 8.43
N ARG A 353 15.65 4.75 8.08
CA ARG A 353 15.95 5.81 7.13
C ARG A 353 16.79 6.92 7.79
N PRO A 354 17.64 7.62 7.03
CA PRO A 354 18.27 8.84 7.51
C PRO A 354 17.22 9.88 7.93
N ALA A 355 17.54 10.63 8.98
CA ALA A 355 16.74 11.77 9.42
C ALA A 355 16.72 12.85 8.32
N TRP A 356 15.79 13.81 8.43
CA TRP A 356 15.71 14.96 7.53
C TRP A 356 17.12 15.55 7.25
N PRO A 357 17.50 15.75 5.97
CA PRO A 357 16.66 15.73 4.76
C PRO A 357 16.34 14.35 4.17
N GLY A 358 16.77 13.26 4.80
CA GLY A 358 16.65 11.92 4.25
C GLY A 358 17.82 11.62 3.32
N LYS A 359 17.57 10.99 2.17
CA LYS A 359 18.63 10.71 1.20
C LYS A 359 19.05 11.98 0.46
N LYS A 360 20.37 12.22 0.39
CA LYS A 360 20.94 13.36 -0.35
C LYS A 360 20.95 13.18 -1.86
N GLN A 361 21.01 11.92 -2.32
CA GLN A 361 21.04 11.51 -3.71
C GLN A 361 19.81 10.65 -3.97
N ILE A 362 19.09 10.91 -5.06
CA ILE A 362 17.88 10.18 -5.45
C ILE A 362 17.92 9.80 -6.92
N ARG A 363 17.25 8.70 -7.26
CA ARG A 363 16.93 8.29 -8.64
C ARG A 363 15.45 7.96 -8.67
N PHE A 364 14.62 8.94 -9.01
CA PHE A 364 13.18 8.85 -8.83
C PHE A 364 12.46 8.78 -10.17
N ILE A 365 11.63 7.76 -10.34
CA ILE A 365 10.75 7.60 -11.50
C ILE A 365 9.28 7.59 -11.09
N THR A 366 8.45 8.20 -11.92
CA THR A 366 7.00 8.07 -11.89
C THR A 366 6.40 8.14 -13.28
N TYR A 367 5.14 7.71 -13.40
CA TYR A 367 4.36 7.76 -14.65
C TYR A 367 3.07 8.57 -14.48
N THR A 368 2.83 9.09 -13.28
CA THR A 368 1.62 9.84 -12.94
C THR A 368 1.89 10.80 -11.77
N PRO A 369 1.22 11.97 -11.73
CA PRO A 369 1.30 12.86 -10.58
C PRO A 369 0.63 12.28 -9.32
N LYS A 370 0.03 11.07 -9.37
CA LYS A 370 -0.43 10.37 -8.15
C LYS A 370 0.73 9.98 -7.23
N PHE A 371 1.80 9.42 -7.79
CA PHE A 371 2.94 8.87 -7.04
C PHE A 371 4.15 9.76 -7.26
N ASN A 372 4.12 10.96 -6.69
CA ASN A 372 4.94 12.05 -7.20
C ASN A 372 5.96 12.60 -6.22
N GLU A 373 6.16 11.99 -5.07
CA GLU A 373 7.05 12.47 -4.02
C GLU A 373 8.18 11.48 -3.73
N CYS A 374 9.41 11.97 -3.71
CA CYS A 374 10.58 11.25 -3.21
C CYS A 374 11.48 12.21 -2.45
N GLU A 375 11.67 11.89 -1.16
CA GLU A 375 12.45 12.64 -0.18
C GLU A 375 12.02 14.10 -0.07
N TRP A 376 12.75 14.98 -0.74
CA TRP A 376 12.61 16.43 -0.71
C TRP A 376 12.14 16.99 -2.06
N VAL A 377 11.82 16.15 -3.04
CA VAL A 377 11.27 16.53 -4.36
C VAL A 377 9.83 16.06 -4.52
N ARG A 378 9.02 16.88 -5.20
CA ARG A 378 7.77 16.48 -5.83
C ARG A 378 7.76 16.79 -7.31
N ILE A 379 7.37 15.83 -8.13
CA ILE A 379 7.03 16.05 -9.54
C ILE A 379 5.59 16.56 -9.57
N GLU A 380 5.38 17.83 -9.85
CA GLU A 380 4.04 18.44 -9.77
C GLU A 380 3.26 18.20 -11.07
N GLU A 381 3.95 18.22 -12.21
CA GLU A 381 3.37 18.02 -13.54
C GLU A 381 4.34 17.28 -14.47
N LEU A 382 3.77 16.46 -15.35
CA LEU A 382 4.49 15.72 -16.39
C LEU A 382 4.27 16.43 -17.74
N ASP A 383 5.26 16.34 -18.64
CA ASP A 383 5.08 16.77 -20.04
C ASP A 383 4.08 15.84 -20.75
N GLU A 384 4.25 14.53 -20.59
CA GLU A 384 3.35 13.49 -21.08
C GLU A 384 2.95 12.49 -19.98
N MET A 385 1.64 12.35 -19.77
CA MET A 385 1.10 11.39 -18.80
C MET A 385 1.39 9.94 -19.21
N TYR A 386 1.67 9.09 -18.23
CA TYR A 386 1.97 7.65 -18.40
C TYR A 386 3.23 7.33 -19.20
N GLU A 387 4.12 8.30 -19.37
CA GLU A 387 5.49 8.07 -19.87
C GLU A 387 6.49 8.12 -18.69
N PRO A 388 7.65 7.45 -18.81
CA PRO A 388 8.72 7.53 -17.81
C PRO A 388 9.04 8.98 -17.47
N THR A 389 8.92 9.35 -16.19
CA THR A 389 9.22 10.69 -15.71
C THR A 389 10.27 10.62 -14.62
N LEU A 390 11.43 11.21 -14.87
CA LEU A 390 12.61 11.02 -14.04
C LEU A 390 13.08 12.32 -13.40
N VAL A 391 13.52 12.21 -12.15
CA VAL A 391 14.36 13.18 -11.46
C VAL A 391 15.52 12.40 -10.84
N GLU A 392 16.75 12.74 -11.23
CA GLU A 392 17.97 12.10 -10.74
C GLU A 392 19.00 13.16 -10.32
N GLY A 393 19.72 12.87 -9.23
CA GLY A 393 20.77 13.72 -8.70
C GLY A 393 20.59 14.00 -7.21
N GLY A 394 21.22 15.06 -6.72
CA GLY A 394 21.28 15.31 -5.30
C GLY A 394 22.18 16.46 -4.88
N VAL A 395 22.45 16.52 -3.58
CA VAL A 395 23.32 17.56 -2.99
C VAL A 395 24.77 17.27 -3.33
N ASP A 396 25.42 18.20 -4.01
CA ASP A 396 26.85 18.22 -4.27
C ASP A 396 27.63 18.52 -2.98
N GLU A 397 28.61 17.69 -2.64
CA GLU A 397 29.30 17.77 -1.35
C GLU A 397 30.26 18.95 -1.25
N GLU A 398 30.79 19.44 -2.38
CA GLU A 398 31.76 20.53 -2.41
C GLU A 398 31.07 21.90 -2.29
N THR A 399 30.00 22.09 -3.07
CA THR A 399 29.29 23.37 -3.14
C THR A 399 28.11 23.44 -2.19
N GLY A 400 27.57 22.31 -1.75
CA GLY A 400 26.31 22.21 -1.01
C GLY A 400 25.07 22.51 -1.86
N ASN A 401 25.23 22.82 -3.14
CA ASN A 401 24.11 23.05 -4.04
C ASN A 401 23.47 21.73 -4.45
N LEU A 402 22.21 21.81 -4.86
CA LEU A 402 21.51 20.67 -5.41
C LEU A 402 21.70 20.62 -6.93
N ILE A 403 22.02 19.46 -7.49
CA ILE A 403 22.18 19.26 -8.93
C ILE A 403 21.21 18.17 -9.37
N LEU A 404 20.31 18.48 -10.31
CA LEU A 404 19.33 17.54 -10.82
C LEU A 404 19.22 17.57 -12.34
N THR A 405 18.99 16.37 -12.88
CA THR A 405 18.54 16.17 -14.25
C THR A 405 17.10 15.69 -14.26
N THR A 406 16.33 16.14 -15.25
CA THR A 406 14.91 15.79 -15.40
C THR A 406 14.59 15.24 -16.78
N GLU A 407 13.64 14.31 -16.83
CA GLU A 407 13.05 13.80 -18.07
C GLU A 407 11.53 13.77 -17.94
N ASN A 408 10.81 14.27 -18.95
CA ASN A 408 9.34 14.34 -18.99
C ASN A 408 8.69 15.14 -17.83
N VAL A 409 9.44 16.05 -17.17
CA VAL A 409 8.93 16.90 -16.08
C VAL A 409 8.58 18.30 -16.60
N ALA A 410 7.33 18.70 -16.43
CA ALA A 410 6.84 20.04 -16.75
C ALA A 410 6.92 21.01 -15.56
N ALA A 411 6.74 20.50 -14.34
CA ALA A 411 6.88 21.27 -13.11
C ALA A 411 7.27 20.37 -11.94
N LEU A 412 8.08 20.90 -11.02
CA LEU A 412 8.48 20.22 -9.79
C LEU A 412 8.52 21.20 -8.61
N SER A 413 8.46 20.67 -7.39
CA SER A 413 8.73 21.42 -6.18
C SER A 413 9.82 20.76 -5.34
N ILE A 414 10.64 21.57 -4.69
CA ILE A 414 11.82 21.14 -3.92
C ILE A 414 11.78 21.78 -2.54
N ALA A 415 12.09 20.99 -1.52
CA ALA A 415 12.09 21.46 -0.14
C ALA A 415 13.16 22.53 0.04
N ARG A 416 12.75 23.73 0.44
CA ARG A 416 13.63 24.90 0.54
C ARG A 416 14.93 24.64 1.30
N SER A 417 14.84 23.85 2.37
CA SER A 417 15.94 23.63 3.30
C SER A 417 16.95 22.57 2.87
N ILE A 418 16.81 21.97 1.68
CA ILE A 418 17.78 20.95 1.22
C ILE A 418 19.11 21.56 0.79
N ALA A 419 19.08 22.74 0.16
CA ALA A 419 20.25 23.38 -0.42
C ALA A 419 20.02 24.89 -0.64
N PRO A 420 21.08 25.71 -0.70
CA PRO A 420 20.97 27.14 -1.00
C PRO A 420 20.51 27.44 -2.43
N LYS A 421 20.98 26.66 -3.41
CA LYS A 421 20.63 26.75 -4.84
C LYS A 421 20.37 25.38 -5.43
N VAL A 422 19.72 25.36 -6.59
CA VAL A 422 19.53 24.16 -7.40
C VAL A 422 19.95 24.43 -8.85
N GLU A 423 20.71 23.51 -9.43
CA GLU A 423 20.93 23.40 -10.86
C GLU A 423 19.93 22.39 -11.44
N LEU A 424 19.02 22.86 -12.30
CA LEU A 424 18.05 22.02 -13.02
C LEU A 424 18.41 21.99 -14.50
N ASP A 425 18.85 20.83 -15.01
CA ASP A 425 19.22 20.64 -16.43
C ASP A 425 20.23 21.71 -16.92
N GLY A 426 21.23 22.04 -16.10
CA GLY A 426 22.23 23.08 -16.38
C GLY A 426 21.83 24.51 -16.03
N ASN A 427 20.62 24.75 -15.51
CA ASN A 427 20.13 26.07 -15.12
C ASN A 427 20.26 26.27 -13.61
N MET A 428 21.19 27.13 -13.20
CA MET A 428 21.40 27.46 -11.78
C MET A 428 20.36 28.47 -11.28
N LEU A 429 19.57 28.08 -10.28
CA LEU A 429 18.44 28.83 -9.74
C LEU A 429 18.51 28.97 -8.21
N PRO A 430 17.95 30.05 -7.63
CA PRO A 430 17.84 30.17 -6.19
C PRO A 430 16.86 29.13 -5.62
N LEU A 431 17.19 28.57 -4.45
CA LEU A 431 16.32 27.64 -3.73
C LEU A 431 15.98 28.20 -2.35
N GLU A 432 16.95 28.24 -1.42
CA GLU A 432 16.72 28.68 -0.04
C GLU A 432 16.14 30.10 0.04
N SER A 433 16.59 31.01 -0.83
CA SER A 433 16.15 32.41 -0.88
C SER A 433 14.96 32.69 -1.80
N ALA A 434 14.50 31.69 -2.58
CA ALA A 434 13.44 31.88 -3.57
C ALA A 434 12.08 32.21 -2.94
N ALA A 435 11.16 32.84 -3.69
CA ALA A 435 9.81 33.14 -3.21
C ALA A 435 9.76 33.80 -1.81
N ASN A 436 10.67 34.75 -1.56
CA ASN A 436 10.78 35.53 -0.32
C ASN A 436 11.05 34.72 0.96
N GLY A 437 11.44 33.45 0.89
CA GLY A 437 11.61 32.63 2.10
C GLY A 437 10.30 32.12 2.71
N LEU A 438 9.15 32.35 2.07
CA LEU A 438 7.83 32.23 2.73
C LEU A 438 7.16 30.86 2.59
N LEU A 439 7.65 30.00 1.69
CA LEU A 439 7.05 28.68 1.43
C LEU A 439 8.03 27.55 1.77
N PRO A 440 7.59 26.44 2.40
CA PRO A 440 8.47 25.31 2.71
C PRO A 440 8.97 24.59 1.45
N GLN A 441 8.18 24.63 0.37
CA GLN A 441 8.52 24.13 -0.95
C GLN A 441 8.74 25.30 -1.91
N VAL A 442 9.69 25.15 -2.83
CA VAL A 442 9.95 26.09 -3.92
C VAL A 442 9.55 25.43 -5.23
N TYR A 443 8.78 26.15 -6.04
CA TYR A 443 8.17 25.61 -7.26
C TYR A 443 8.94 26.07 -8.48
N PHE A 444 9.18 25.13 -9.38
CA PHE A 444 9.89 25.32 -10.63
C PHE A 444 9.02 24.84 -11.78
N VAL A 445 8.94 25.63 -12.84
CA VAL A 445 8.16 25.32 -14.04
C VAL A 445 9.07 25.42 -15.25
N LYS A 446 8.96 24.45 -16.15
CA LYS A 446 9.72 24.42 -17.39
C LYS A 446 9.14 25.42 -18.39
N SER A 447 10.01 26.18 -19.04
CA SER A 447 9.67 27.14 -20.10
C SER A 447 10.55 26.91 -21.33
N ASN A 448 10.29 27.66 -22.40
CA ASN A 448 11.05 27.54 -23.66
C ASN A 448 12.56 27.83 -23.48
N ASN A 449 12.94 28.53 -22.40
CA ASN A 449 14.31 28.94 -22.13
C ASN A 449 14.97 28.13 -20.99
N GLY A 450 14.37 27.02 -20.54
CA GLY A 450 14.87 26.21 -19.43
C GLY A 450 13.91 26.19 -18.24
N TRP A 451 14.40 26.51 -17.05
CA TRP A 451 13.63 26.44 -15.81
C TRP A 451 13.40 27.82 -15.19
N ASP A 452 12.15 28.08 -14.82
CA ASP A 452 11.76 29.29 -14.10
C ASP A 452 11.36 28.95 -12.66
N VAL A 453 11.86 29.73 -11.70
CA VAL A 453 11.45 29.67 -10.29
C VAL A 453 10.24 30.56 -10.06
N LEU A 454 9.17 30.02 -9.49
CA LEU A 454 7.96 30.79 -9.22
C LEU A 454 8.16 31.76 -8.05
N LYS A 455 7.60 32.97 -8.20
CA LYS A 455 7.49 33.92 -7.08
C LYS A 455 6.41 33.43 -6.10
N TYR A 456 6.34 34.08 -4.94
CA TYR A 456 5.41 33.70 -3.87
C TYR A 456 3.94 33.65 -4.33
N GLU A 457 3.43 34.70 -4.97
CA GLU A 457 2.03 34.74 -5.42
C GLU A 457 1.77 33.72 -6.55
N ASP A 458 2.69 33.58 -7.49
CA ASP A 458 2.58 32.59 -8.57
C ASP A 458 2.59 31.15 -8.01
N SER A 459 3.37 30.90 -6.96
CA SER A 459 3.38 29.62 -6.25
C SER A 459 2.05 29.33 -5.57
N LYS A 460 1.39 30.34 -4.99
CA LYS A 460 0.05 30.17 -4.40
C LYS A 460 -0.98 29.83 -5.46
N THR A 461 -1.00 30.58 -6.57
CA THR A 461 -1.89 30.27 -7.71
C THR A 461 -1.59 28.89 -8.29
N PHE A 462 -0.32 28.47 -8.32
CA PHE A 462 0.06 27.11 -8.70
C PHE A 462 -0.55 26.09 -7.73
N ILE A 463 -0.43 26.27 -6.41
CA ILE A 463 -1.00 25.34 -5.43
C ILE A 463 -2.54 25.27 -5.55
N GLU A 464 -3.21 26.41 -5.74
CA GLU A 464 -4.67 26.49 -5.91
C GLU A 464 -5.17 25.81 -7.19
N ASN A 465 -4.29 25.67 -8.20
CA ASN A 465 -4.58 25.03 -9.48
C ASN A 465 -5.91 25.46 -10.14
N PRO A 466 -6.17 26.77 -10.30
CA PRO A 466 -7.46 27.27 -10.81
C PRO A 466 -7.77 26.80 -12.24
N ASN A 467 -6.72 26.50 -13.01
CA ASN A 467 -6.83 26.03 -14.39
C ASN A 467 -6.97 24.50 -14.49
N GLN A 468 -7.09 23.79 -13.36
CA GLN A 468 -7.31 22.34 -13.32
C GLN A 468 -6.28 21.54 -14.13
N ARG A 469 -5.00 21.95 -14.08
CA ARG A 469 -3.91 21.18 -14.70
C ARG A 469 -3.78 19.84 -14.00
N LYS A 470 -3.43 18.79 -14.75
CA LYS A 470 -3.20 17.43 -14.22
C LYS A 470 -2.04 17.45 -13.22
N ARG A 471 -2.39 17.53 -11.94
CA ARG A 471 -1.49 17.58 -10.77
C ARG A 471 -1.92 16.54 -9.75
N HIS A 472 -1.15 16.40 -8.68
CA HIS A 472 -1.51 15.54 -7.57
C HIS A 472 -2.94 15.84 -7.08
N ASN A 473 -3.72 14.79 -6.79
CA ASN A 473 -5.16 14.83 -6.47
C ASN A 473 -6.14 15.26 -7.59
N LEU A 474 -5.68 15.57 -8.80
CA LEU A 474 -6.56 15.76 -9.96
C LEU A 474 -6.27 14.69 -11.02
N GLN A 475 -6.98 13.56 -10.90
CA GLN A 475 -6.84 12.38 -11.75
C GLN A 475 -8.02 12.26 -12.74
N GLY A 476 -7.82 11.53 -13.84
CA GLY A 476 -8.81 11.30 -14.91
C GLY A 476 -8.26 11.64 -16.30
N PRO A 477 -8.98 11.31 -17.39
CA PRO A 477 -8.61 11.72 -18.75
C PRO A 477 -8.56 13.24 -18.90
#